data_AF-A0A8T2GPV3-F1
#
_entry.id   AF-A0A8T2GPV3-F1
#
_cell.length_a   1.000
_cell.length_b   1.000
_cell.length_c   1.000
_cell.angle_alpha   90.00
_cell.angle_beta   90.00
_cell.angle_gamma   90.00
#
_symmetry.space_group_name_H-M   'P 1'
#
loop_
_entity.id
_entity.type
_entity.pdbx_description
1 polymer ?
#
loop_
_entity_poly.entity_id
_entity_poly.type
_entity_poly.pdbx_seq_one_letter_code
_entity_poly.pdbx_strand_id
1 'polypeptide(L)'
;MTQKLESVGSERKSSEYMWDDGSEHDDVTKIYVRGGTKGIEFLKFGYVKAGKLLDGSFHGYSDTGFTQMFEIDHRKNEHLLSVEGYFDYYNDIMYAIQFKTNLKISEIMGYEYSGHKFTLAMEGKKIIGFHGFADVNLRALGAYVTWITPARMEAKGGKGGNEWDDGGDYEAVTKIHGRSDHKGIKDIIFDYVDKDGHPKSETHGPTSGQGYVLEPFEINHLEKEYLMSIDGYYDDASGVIQALQFKTNMKTSELMGYYDDDAVKFTIGCTGNKIIGFHGHAGKNLYSLGAYFTTLPLTKLEYEDSFREKLPKNGGSGNLWDDGSFQGVRKVHIYYDGYSVRCVRFDYDNDGKVESREHGPKIVAAVQEGEFVLDYPNEVITSVEGIATVVNTALSFSTGNVMIKSLTFKTSKGRTSPTFGNVFGNYLSEFKLESQGCAIVGFHGRSSYNSIHGLGAYFFPMPPSHDGKALEEQGGDGGLGGV
;
A
#
# COMPACT_ATOMS: atom_id res chain seq x y z
N MET A 1 -0.32 -19.95 -15.96
CA MET A 1 -1.09 -21.18 -15.62
C MET A 1 -1.85 -20.90 -14.33
N THR A 2 -3.17 -21.04 -14.37
CA THR A 2 -4.04 -20.86 -13.20
C THR A 2 -3.86 -21.98 -12.18
N GLN A 3 -3.96 -21.65 -10.90
CA GLN A 3 -3.88 -22.61 -9.80
C GLN A 3 -5.09 -22.46 -8.87
N LYS A 4 -5.55 -23.58 -8.32
CA LYS A 4 -6.65 -23.63 -7.36
C LYS A 4 -6.07 -23.64 -5.94
N LEU A 5 -6.48 -22.69 -5.12
CA LEU A 5 -6.29 -22.72 -3.67
C LEU A 5 -7.50 -23.43 -3.06
N GLU A 6 -7.24 -24.45 -2.26
CA GLU A 6 -8.31 -25.21 -1.59
C GLU A 6 -9.15 -24.32 -0.68
N SER A 7 -10.41 -24.71 -0.51
CA SER A 7 -11.33 -23.93 0.30
C SER A 7 -10.99 -24.06 1.78
N VAL A 8 -11.10 -22.96 2.53
CA VAL A 8 -10.92 -22.96 3.97
C VAL A 8 -12.29 -22.74 4.62
N GLY A 9 -12.67 -23.65 5.52
CA GLY A 9 -13.94 -23.62 6.24
C GLY A 9 -14.55 -25.01 6.41
N SER A 10 -15.88 -25.08 6.50
CA SER A 10 -16.62 -26.34 6.64
C SER A 10 -17.05 -26.88 5.28
N GLU A 11 -16.42 -27.96 4.84
CA GLU A 11 -16.82 -28.71 3.65
C GLU A 11 -17.86 -29.77 4.03
N ARG A 12 -19.09 -29.33 4.32
CA ARG A 12 -20.21 -30.28 4.47
C ARG A 12 -20.47 -30.92 3.11
N LYS A 13 -20.58 -32.26 3.07
CA LYS A 13 -20.63 -33.09 1.85
C LYS A 13 -21.94 -32.99 1.03
N SER A 14 -22.71 -31.90 1.15
CA SER A 14 -23.86 -31.70 0.27
C SER A 14 -23.42 -30.91 -0.97
N SER A 15 -23.37 -31.56 -2.12
CA SER A 15 -22.95 -30.95 -3.38
C SER A 15 -23.87 -29.83 -3.87
N GLU A 16 -25.09 -29.70 -3.31
CA GLU A 16 -26.08 -28.71 -3.76
C GLU A 16 -25.76 -27.27 -3.32
N TYR A 17 -24.94 -27.09 -2.27
CA TYR A 17 -24.54 -25.78 -1.74
C TYR A 17 -23.07 -25.44 -2.04
N MET A 18 -22.39 -26.31 -2.79
CA MET A 18 -21.07 -26.01 -3.35
C MET A 18 -21.23 -25.10 -4.55
N TRP A 19 -20.34 -24.11 -4.66
CA TRP A 19 -20.32 -23.17 -5.77
C TRP A 19 -18.90 -22.98 -6.27
N ASP A 20 -18.79 -22.69 -7.57
CA ASP A 20 -17.52 -22.47 -8.26
C ASP A 20 -17.79 -21.50 -9.40
N ASP A 21 -17.29 -20.27 -9.29
CA ASP A 21 -17.48 -19.24 -10.32
C ASP A 21 -16.52 -19.46 -11.52
N GLY A 22 -15.61 -20.43 -11.44
CA GLY A 22 -14.67 -20.74 -12.50
C GLY A 22 -13.31 -20.06 -12.33
N SER A 23 -12.40 -20.43 -13.22
CA SER A 23 -10.97 -20.10 -13.18
C SER A 23 -10.48 -19.39 -14.45
N GLU A 24 -11.42 -19.07 -15.34
CA GLU A 24 -11.19 -18.52 -16.67
C GLU A 24 -11.40 -17.00 -16.76
N HIS A 25 -11.56 -16.34 -15.61
CA HIS A 25 -11.64 -14.90 -15.50
C HIS A 25 -10.24 -14.26 -15.59
N ASP A 26 -10.19 -13.04 -16.08
CA ASP A 26 -8.98 -12.23 -16.14
C ASP A 26 -8.70 -11.54 -14.79
N ASP A 27 -9.76 -11.11 -14.07
CA ASP A 27 -9.68 -10.39 -12.80
C ASP A 27 -11.02 -10.33 -12.04
N VAL A 28 -10.98 -9.86 -10.79
CA VAL A 28 -12.14 -9.56 -9.93
C VAL A 28 -12.38 -8.05 -9.91
N THR A 29 -13.63 -7.60 -10.01
CA THR A 29 -13.99 -6.17 -10.18
C THR A 29 -14.68 -5.59 -8.96
N LYS A 30 -15.72 -6.26 -8.45
CA LYS A 30 -16.53 -5.81 -7.32
C LYS A 30 -16.80 -6.99 -6.41
N ILE A 31 -16.76 -6.74 -5.11
CA ILE A 31 -17.05 -7.75 -4.10
C ILE A 31 -18.12 -7.20 -3.20
N TYR A 32 -19.25 -7.88 -3.14
CA TYR A 32 -20.35 -7.54 -2.25
C TYR A 32 -20.34 -8.54 -1.10
N VAL A 33 -20.25 -8.01 0.12
CA VAL A 33 -20.28 -8.80 1.35
C VAL A 33 -21.50 -8.42 2.14
N ARG A 34 -22.38 -9.39 2.41
CA ARG A 34 -23.51 -9.17 3.31
C ARG A 34 -23.28 -9.83 4.65
N GLY A 35 -23.23 -8.99 5.68
CA GLY A 35 -23.18 -9.42 7.07
C GLY A 35 -24.56 -9.39 7.71
N GLY A 36 -24.84 -10.39 8.54
CA GLY A 36 -26.01 -10.46 9.41
C GLY A 36 -25.64 -10.81 10.85
N THR A 37 -26.64 -11.15 11.66
CA THR A 37 -26.44 -11.47 13.10
C THR A 37 -25.70 -12.78 13.36
N LYS A 38 -25.49 -13.58 12.31
CA LYS A 38 -24.85 -14.91 12.36
C LYS A 38 -23.63 -14.98 11.43
N GLY A 39 -22.93 -13.88 11.24
CA GLY A 39 -21.75 -13.79 10.37
C GLY A 39 -22.08 -13.36 8.94
N ILE A 40 -21.24 -13.77 7.99
CA ILE A 40 -21.39 -13.48 6.57
C ILE A 40 -22.48 -14.39 6.00
N GLU A 41 -23.50 -13.77 5.42
CA GLU A 41 -24.67 -14.46 4.88
C GLU A 41 -24.54 -14.73 3.39
N PHE A 42 -24.04 -13.76 2.61
CA PHE A 42 -23.66 -14.01 1.23
C PHE A 42 -22.42 -13.25 0.77
N LEU A 43 -21.78 -13.79 -0.26
CA LEU A 43 -20.84 -13.10 -1.13
C LEU A 43 -21.39 -12.99 -2.55
N LYS A 44 -21.00 -11.95 -3.25
CA LYS A 44 -21.18 -11.85 -4.70
C LYS A 44 -19.96 -11.17 -5.30
N PHE A 45 -19.49 -11.71 -6.41
CA PHE A 45 -18.30 -11.21 -7.10
C PHE A 45 -18.66 -10.73 -8.51
N GLY A 46 -18.10 -9.62 -8.93
CA GLY A 46 -18.02 -9.24 -10.33
C GLY A 46 -16.65 -9.63 -10.89
N TYR A 47 -16.60 -9.96 -12.17
CA TYR A 47 -15.39 -10.43 -12.84
C TYR A 47 -15.13 -9.69 -14.15
N VAL A 48 -13.89 -9.76 -14.63
CA VAL A 48 -13.54 -9.49 -16.03
C VAL A 48 -13.29 -10.82 -16.73
N LYS A 49 -13.87 -11.03 -17.92
CA LYS A 49 -13.58 -12.19 -18.77
C LYS A 49 -13.47 -11.76 -20.22
N ALA A 50 -12.31 -12.01 -20.83
CA ALA A 50 -11.98 -11.52 -22.17
C ALA A 50 -12.26 -10.02 -22.33
N GLY A 51 -11.91 -9.23 -21.31
CA GLY A 51 -12.12 -7.77 -21.27
C GLY A 51 -13.57 -7.32 -21.06
N LYS A 52 -14.53 -8.22 -20.83
CA LYS A 52 -15.94 -7.88 -20.53
C LYS A 52 -16.25 -8.03 -19.05
N LEU A 53 -17.01 -7.08 -18.52
CA LEU A 53 -17.54 -7.15 -17.15
C LEU A 53 -18.63 -8.22 -17.08
N LEU A 54 -18.50 -9.12 -16.10
CA LEU A 54 -19.48 -10.13 -15.75
C LEU A 54 -19.93 -9.90 -14.32
N ASP A 55 -21.25 -9.92 -14.12
CA ASP A 55 -21.84 -9.88 -12.79
C ASP A 55 -22.05 -11.34 -12.34
N GLY A 56 -21.37 -11.74 -11.27
CA GLY A 56 -21.41 -13.11 -10.77
C GLY A 56 -22.67 -13.41 -9.96
N SER A 57 -22.77 -14.66 -9.53
CA SER A 57 -23.90 -15.15 -8.75
C SER A 57 -23.79 -14.75 -7.28
N PHE A 58 -24.91 -14.78 -6.57
CA PHE A 58 -24.93 -14.69 -5.11
C PHE A 58 -24.63 -16.07 -4.52
N HIS A 59 -23.72 -16.11 -3.56
CA HIS A 59 -23.33 -17.33 -2.85
C HIS A 59 -23.73 -17.21 -1.38
N GLY A 60 -24.83 -17.88 -1.03
CA GLY A 60 -25.53 -17.72 0.25
C GLY A 60 -26.88 -17.03 0.07
N TYR A 61 -27.59 -16.77 1.17
CA TYR A 61 -28.92 -16.17 1.13
C TYR A 61 -29.14 -15.23 2.31
N SER A 62 -29.84 -14.12 2.07
CA SER A 62 -30.22 -13.19 3.13
C SER A 62 -31.45 -12.36 2.77
N ASP A 63 -32.33 -12.18 3.75
CA ASP A 63 -33.47 -11.26 3.73
C ASP A 63 -33.25 -9.99 4.58
N THR A 64 -32.18 -9.93 5.39
CA THR A 64 -31.91 -8.87 6.40
C THR A 64 -30.41 -8.54 6.48
N GLY A 65 -29.99 -7.47 7.19
CA GLY A 65 -28.55 -7.15 7.33
C GLY A 65 -28.01 -6.08 6.37
N PHE A 66 -26.69 -5.88 6.41
CA PHE A 66 -26.00 -4.78 5.72
C PHE A 66 -25.04 -5.31 4.65
N THR A 67 -25.13 -4.74 3.45
CA THR A 67 -24.25 -5.09 2.33
C THR A 67 -23.19 -4.01 2.17
N GLN A 68 -21.93 -4.42 2.30
CA GLN A 68 -20.76 -3.61 1.97
C GLN A 68 -20.26 -4.00 0.58
N MET A 69 -19.62 -3.06 -0.10
CA MET A 69 -19.08 -3.25 -1.45
C MET A 69 -17.63 -2.80 -1.49
N PHE A 70 -16.77 -3.65 -2.04
CA PHE A 70 -15.36 -3.35 -2.31
C PHE A 70 -15.12 -3.34 -3.82
N GLU A 71 -14.64 -2.21 -4.35
CA GLU A 71 -14.39 -2.01 -5.77
C GLU A 71 -12.89 -2.03 -6.07
N ILE A 72 -12.53 -2.72 -7.16
CA ILE A 72 -11.18 -2.86 -7.68
C ILE A 72 -11.09 -2.03 -8.97
N ASP A 73 -10.26 -0.98 -8.96
CA ASP A 73 -10.13 -0.04 -10.08
C ASP A 73 -9.08 -0.49 -11.10
N HIS A 74 -9.51 -1.24 -12.10
CA HIS A 74 -8.64 -1.70 -13.19
C HIS A 74 -8.06 -0.55 -14.03
N ARG A 75 -8.57 0.69 -13.94
CA ARG A 75 -7.95 1.85 -14.63
C ARG A 75 -6.60 2.20 -14.02
N LYS A 76 -6.39 1.86 -12.74
CA LYS A 76 -5.14 2.02 -12.00
C LYS A 76 -4.31 0.74 -11.97
N ASN A 77 -4.66 -0.26 -12.81
CA ASN A 77 -4.07 -1.60 -12.78
C ASN A 77 -4.23 -2.28 -11.39
N GLU A 78 -5.33 -1.97 -10.68
CA GLU A 78 -5.65 -2.62 -9.41
C GLU A 78 -6.12 -4.05 -9.64
N HIS A 79 -5.65 -4.97 -8.79
CA HIS A 79 -6.01 -6.38 -8.82
C HIS A 79 -5.97 -7.00 -7.41
N LEU A 80 -6.79 -8.01 -7.17
CA LEU A 80 -6.91 -8.65 -5.85
C LEU A 80 -5.71 -9.58 -5.59
N LEU A 81 -5.03 -9.39 -4.46
CA LEU A 81 -3.86 -10.18 -4.06
C LEU A 81 -4.20 -11.25 -3.03
N SER A 82 -5.01 -10.89 -2.03
CA SER A 82 -5.37 -11.81 -0.97
C SER A 82 -6.73 -11.53 -0.35
N VAL A 83 -7.26 -12.59 0.28
CA VAL A 83 -8.44 -12.52 1.14
C VAL A 83 -8.05 -13.05 2.51
N GLU A 84 -8.32 -12.28 3.55
CA GLU A 84 -8.24 -12.74 4.93
C GLU A 84 -9.65 -13.01 5.44
N GLY A 85 -9.89 -14.21 5.98
CA GLY A 85 -11.17 -14.59 6.55
C GLY A 85 -11.06 -14.99 8.01
N TYR A 86 -12.12 -14.74 8.77
CA TYR A 86 -12.23 -15.06 10.19
C TYR A 86 -13.31 -16.11 10.37
N PHE A 87 -12.89 -17.35 10.58
CA PHE A 87 -13.76 -18.51 10.58
C PHE A 87 -13.89 -19.15 11.97
N ASP A 88 -15.11 -19.45 12.38
CA ASP A 88 -15.38 -20.17 13.62
C ASP A 88 -15.66 -21.66 13.35
N TYR A 89 -14.71 -22.53 13.73
CA TYR A 89 -14.87 -23.99 13.62
C TYR A 89 -15.96 -24.57 14.51
N TYR A 90 -16.42 -23.86 15.56
CA TYR A 90 -17.48 -24.39 16.43
C TYR A 90 -18.85 -24.30 15.76
N ASN A 91 -19.12 -23.16 15.10
CA ASN A 91 -20.39 -22.91 14.43
C ASN A 91 -20.34 -23.16 12.92
N ASP A 92 -19.16 -23.44 12.37
CA ASP A 92 -18.87 -23.54 10.94
C ASP A 92 -19.22 -22.25 10.17
N ILE A 93 -18.90 -21.06 10.70
CA ILE A 93 -19.38 -19.78 10.14
C ILE A 93 -18.21 -18.84 9.87
N MET A 94 -18.23 -18.18 8.71
CA MET A 94 -17.37 -17.03 8.46
C MET A 94 -17.98 -15.76 9.06
N TYR A 95 -17.24 -15.09 9.94
CA TYR A 95 -17.73 -13.93 10.68
C TYR A 95 -17.24 -12.60 10.13
N ALA A 96 -16.04 -12.58 9.57
CA ALA A 96 -15.48 -11.41 8.94
C ALA A 96 -14.56 -11.77 7.77
N ILE A 97 -14.40 -10.82 6.86
CA ILE A 97 -13.54 -10.94 5.70
C ILE A 97 -12.87 -9.58 5.41
N GLN A 98 -11.64 -9.61 4.93
CA GLN A 98 -10.88 -8.43 4.52
C GLN A 98 -10.18 -8.73 3.19
N PHE A 99 -10.16 -7.75 2.29
CA PHE A 99 -9.56 -7.87 0.97
C PHE A 99 -8.32 -7.01 0.86
N LYS A 100 -7.28 -7.53 0.22
CA LYS A 100 -6.06 -6.79 -0.10
C LYS A 100 -5.82 -6.80 -1.60
N THR A 101 -5.66 -5.64 -2.18
CA THR A 101 -5.19 -5.42 -3.56
C THR A 101 -3.72 -4.97 -3.54
N ASN A 102 -3.17 -4.76 -4.72
CA ASN A 102 -1.87 -4.10 -4.88
C ASN A 102 -1.87 -2.61 -4.49
N LEU A 103 -3.04 -1.99 -4.32
CA LEU A 103 -3.15 -0.57 -4.00
C LEU A 103 -3.70 -0.29 -2.61
N LYS A 104 -4.55 -1.18 -2.08
CA LYS A 104 -5.24 -0.94 -0.80
C LYS A 104 -5.67 -2.22 -0.08
N ILE A 105 -6.03 -2.06 1.18
CA ILE A 105 -6.69 -3.04 2.03
C ILE A 105 -8.07 -2.49 2.38
N SER A 106 -9.09 -3.32 2.29
CA SER A 106 -10.45 -2.94 2.70
C SER A 106 -10.54 -2.81 4.21
N GLU A 107 -11.56 -2.13 4.71
CA GLU A 107 -11.98 -2.34 6.10
C GLU A 107 -12.35 -3.81 6.34
N ILE A 108 -12.35 -4.21 7.61
CA ILE A 108 -12.88 -5.52 7.98
C ILE A 108 -14.40 -5.54 7.82
N MET A 109 -14.91 -6.42 6.95
CA MET A 109 -16.34 -6.55 6.70
C MET A 109 -16.90 -7.70 7.53
N GLY A 110 -17.81 -7.38 8.47
CA GLY A 110 -18.35 -8.33 9.43
C GLY A 110 -17.91 -7.97 10.86
N TYR A 111 -17.67 -8.97 11.71
CA TYR A 111 -17.20 -8.75 13.08
C TYR A 111 -16.24 -9.86 13.52
N GLU A 112 -15.18 -9.51 14.26
CA GLU A 112 -14.27 -10.51 14.82
C GLU A 112 -14.97 -11.28 15.95
N TYR A 113 -15.21 -12.57 15.76
CA TYR A 113 -15.77 -13.46 16.78
C TYR A 113 -14.87 -14.68 16.93
N SER A 114 -14.07 -14.73 18.02
CA SER A 114 -13.23 -15.85 18.55
C SER A 114 -12.67 -16.92 17.57
N GLY A 115 -12.55 -16.60 16.30
CA GLY A 115 -12.40 -17.52 15.19
C GLY A 115 -10.96 -17.55 14.70
N HIS A 116 -10.66 -18.58 13.93
CA HIS A 116 -9.35 -18.74 13.32
C HIS A 116 -9.25 -17.87 12.08
N LYS A 117 -8.18 -17.08 12.02
CA LYS A 117 -7.82 -16.31 10.84
C LYS A 117 -7.22 -17.26 9.79
N PHE A 118 -7.66 -17.13 8.55
CA PHE A 118 -7.01 -17.76 7.40
C PHE A 118 -6.74 -16.73 6.32
N THR A 119 -5.81 -17.05 5.43
CA THR A 119 -5.45 -16.19 4.29
C THR A 119 -5.44 -17.01 3.01
N LEU A 120 -6.17 -16.56 2.00
CA LEU A 120 -6.06 -17.03 0.62
C LEU A 120 -5.13 -16.06 -0.12
N ALA A 121 -3.90 -16.49 -0.36
CA ALA A 121 -2.90 -15.73 -1.11
C ALA A 121 -1.89 -16.69 -1.73
N MET A 122 -1.22 -16.25 -2.80
CA MET A 122 -0.04 -16.91 -3.31
C MET A 122 0.93 -15.86 -3.84
N GLU A 123 2.20 -15.99 -3.46
CA GLU A 123 3.25 -15.03 -3.82
C GLU A 123 3.38 -14.85 -5.33
N GLY A 124 3.47 -13.59 -5.77
CA GLY A 124 3.56 -13.21 -7.19
C GLY A 124 2.26 -13.41 -7.99
N LYS A 125 1.14 -13.75 -7.35
CA LYS A 125 -0.12 -14.05 -8.03
C LYS A 125 -1.27 -13.16 -7.56
N LYS A 126 -2.22 -12.98 -8.48
CA LYS A 126 -3.50 -12.33 -8.22
C LYS A 126 -4.63 -13.36 -8.20
N ILE A 127 -5.68 -13.07 -7.45
CA ILE A 127 -6.92 -13.84 -7.40
C ILE A 127 -7.80 -13.42 -8.58
N ILE A 128 -8.32 -14.40 -9.32
CA ILE A 128 -9.17 -14.19 -10.50
C ILE A 128 -10.54 -14.86 -10.38
N GLY A 129 -10.72 -15.78 -9.43
CA GLY A 129 -11.95 -16.54 -9.28
C GLY A 129 -12.12 -17.04 -7.86
N PHE A 130 -13.34 -17.46 -7.53
CA PHE A 130 -13.67 -17.99 -6.22
C PHE A 130 -14.49 -19.27 -6.36
N HIS A 131 -14.36 -20.13 -5.35
CA HIS A 131 -15.20 -21.30 -5.16
C HIS A 131 -15.43 -21.49 -3.66
N GLY A 132 -16.40 -22.29 -3.27
CA GLY A 132 -16.66 -22.51 -1.86
C GLY A 132 -17.95 -23.25 -1.57
N PHE A 133 -18.41 -23.05 -0.34
CA PHE A 133 -19.63 -23.65 0.18
C PHE A 133 -20.45 -22.58 0.91
N ALA A 134 -21.70 -22.40 0.52
CA ALA A 134 -22.60 -21.44 1.15
C ALA A 134 -24.04 -21.96 1.17
N ASP A 135 -24.62 -22.02 2.36
CA ASP A 135 -26.03 -22.36 2.57
C ASP A 135 -26.83 -21.09 2.88
N VAL A 136 -27.26 -20.90 4.12
CA VAL A 136 -27.76 -19.62 4.63
C VAL A 136 -26.60 -18.68 4.95
N ASN A 137 -25.43 -19.24 5.29
CA ASN A 137 -24.22 -18.49 5.58
C ASN A 137 -23.07 -18.93 4.68
N LEU A 138 -22.04 -18.09 4.60
CA LEU A 138 -20.78 -18.49 4.02
C LEU A 138 -20.03 -19.42 4.98
N ARG A 139 -19.72 -20.62 4.49
CA ARG A 139 -19.16 -21.71 5.29
C ARG A 139 -17.73 -22.07 4.90
N ALA A 140 -17.38 -21.93 3.63
CA ALA A 140 -16.04 -22.12 3.13
C ALA A 140 -15.76 -21.21 1.93
N LEU A 141 -14.50 -20.78 1.79
CA LEU A 141 -14.05 -19.96 0.67
C LEU A 141 -12.68 -20.46 0.19
N GLY A 142 -12.57 -20.67 -1.12
CA GLY A 142 -11.33 -20.92 -1.84
C GLY A 142 -11.22 -19.98 -3.03
N ALA A 143 -10.06 -19.98 -3.68
CA ALA A 143 -9.74 -19.02 -4.74
C ALA A 143 -8.99 -19.65 -5.91
N TYR A 144 -9.11 -19.03 -7.08
CA TYR A 144 -8.26 -19.29 -8.24
C TYR A 144 -7.26 -18.16 -8.40
N VAL A 145 -5.99 -18.51 -8.59
CA VAL A 145 -4.89 -17.55 -8.71
C VAL A 145 -4.10 -17.73 -9.99
N THR A 146 -3.58 -16.63 -10.54
CA THR A 146 -2.69 -16.62 -11.70
C THR A 146 -1.54 -15.64 -11.52
N TRP A 147 -0.45 -15.83 -12.27
CA TRP A 147 0.72 -14.94 -12.21
C TRP A 147 0.35 -13.51 -12.59
N ILE A 148 0.88 -12.55 -11.83
CA ILE A 148 0.84 -11.14 -12.20
C ILE A 148 1.85 -10.92 -13.31
N THR A 149 1.40 -10.41 -14.44
CA THR A 149 2.30 -9.95 -15.50
C THR A 149 2.81 -8.56 -15.10
N PRO A 150 4.14 -8.34 -15.03
CA PRO A 150 4.70 -7.01 -14.78
C PRO A 150 4.14 -6.00 -15.76
N ALA A 151 3.72 -4.83 -15.26
CA ALA A 151 3.25 -3.77 -16.14
C ALA A 151 4.45 -3.19 -16.89
N ARG A 152 4.32 -2.96 -18.19
CA ARG A 152 5.35 -2.36 -19.05
C ARG A 152 4.88 -1.00 -19.52
N MET A 153 5.67 0.04 -19.32
CA MET A 153 5.42 1.36 -19.90
C MET A 153 6.26 1.53 -21.16
N GLU A 154 5.65 2.06 -22.22
CA GLU A 154 6.34 2.36 -23.47
C GLU A 154 7.49 3.35 -23.29
N ALA A 155 8.57 3.12 -24.03
CA ALA A 155 9.79 3.91 -23.91
C ALA A 155 9.57 5.37 -24.35
N LYS A 156 10.18 6.30 -23.63
CA LYS A 156 10.18 7.74 -23.90
C LYS A 156 11.51 8.15 -24.54
N GLY A 157 11.45 9.08 -25.50
CA GLY A 157 12.59 9.50 -26.33
C GLY A 157 12.51 8.94 -27.75
N GLY A 158 13.66 8.86 -28.43
CA GLY A 158 13.77 8.41 -29.82
C GLY A 158 13.90 6.89 -30.00
N LYS A 159 13.73 6.45 -31.26
CA LYS A 159 13.94 5.05 -31.69
C LYS A 159 15.30 4.84 -32.38
N GLY A 160 16.30 5.65 -32.02
CA GLY A 160 17.64 5.57 -32.60
C GLY A 160 18.46 4.40 -32.06
N GLY A 161 19.29 3.79 -32.89
CA GLY A 161 20.13 2.66 -32.49
C GLY A 161 19.38 1.32 -32.48
N ASN A 162 19.84 0.39 -31.66
CA ASN A 162 19.25 -0.93 -31.49
C ASN A 162 18.30 -0.94 -30.29
N GLU A 163 17.21 -1.69 -30.41
CA GLU A 163 16.32 -2.01 -29.29
C GLU A 163 17.05 -2.90 -28.29
N TRP A 164 16.77 -2.70 -27.00
CA TRP A 164 17.24 -3.52 -25.89
C TRP A 164 16.13 -3.67 -24.85
N ASP A 165 16.13 -4.80 -24.13
CA ASP A 165 15.12 -5.12 -23.13
C ASP A 165 15.74 -6.05 -22.07
N ASP A 166 15.84 -5.56 -20.83
CA ASP A 166 16.43 -6.32 -19.72
C ASP A 166 15.45 -7.32 -19.11
N GLY A 167 14.16 -7.20 -19.44
CA GLY A 167 13.06 -7.95 -18.85
C GLY A 167 12.53 -7.37 -17.53
N GLY A 168 11.44 -7.95 -17.05
CA GLY A 168 10.72 -7.56 -15.83
C GLY A 168 10.78 -8.62 -14.72
N ASP A 169 11.83 -9.45 -14.69
CA ASP A 169 11.94 -10.60 -13.77
C ASP A 169 12.83 -10.36 -12.55
N TYR A 170 13.39 -9.16 -12.40
CA TYR A 170 14.20 -8.78 -11.24
C TYR A 170 13.35 -8.44 -10.01
N GLU A 171 13.95 -8.57 -8.84
CA GLU A 171 13.36 -8.12 -7.58
C GLU A 171 13.57 -6.62 -7.36
N ALA A 172 14.76 -6.09 -7.65
CA ALA A 172 15.05 -4.66 -7.50
C ALA A 172 16.18 -4.17 -8.39
N VAL A 173 16.15 -2.88 -8.69
CA VAL A 173 17.30 -2.10 -9.18
C VAL A 173 18.13 -1.67 -7.98
N THR A 174 19.44 -1.93 -8.00
CA THR A 174 20.35 -1.68 -6.87
C THR A 174 21.34 -0.57 -7.15
N LYS A 175 21.68 -0.34 -8.42
CA LYS A 175 22.56 0.75 -8.83
C LYS A 175 22.26 1.20 -10.24
N ILE A 176 22.37 2.50 -10.47
CA ILE A 176 22.26 3.10 -11.80
C ILE A 176 23.48 3.98 -12.01
N HIS A 177 24.21 3.77 -13.09
CA HIS A 177 25.39 4.57 -13.41
C HIS A 177 25.62 4.60 -14.92
N GLY A 178 26.52 5.43 -15.39
CA GLY A 178 26.77 5.55 -16.82
C GLY A 178 27.69 6.71 -17.15
N ARG A 179 27.66 7.10 -18.42
CA ARG A 179 28.47 8.19 -18.95
C ARG A 179 27.63 9.15 -19.78
N SER A 180 28.02 10.41 -19.76
CA SER A 180 27.41 11.47 -20.57
C SER A 180 28.49 12.22 -21.34
N ASP A 181 28.10 12.87 -22.44
CA ASP A 181 28.90 13.91 -23.09
C ASP A 181 28.04 15.16 -23.36
N HIS A 182 28.50 16.06 -24.23
CA HIS A 182 27.76 17.28 -24.59
C HIS A 182 26.54 17.02 -25.49
N LYS A 183 26.30 15.77 -25.91
CA LYS A 183 25.14 15.37 -26.73
C LYS A 183 24.10 14.61 -25.93
N GLY A 184 24.33 14.38 -24.64
CA GLY A 184 23.45 13.63 -23.74
C GLY A 184 24.07 12.36 -23.19
N ILE A 185 23.22 11.49 -22.66
CA ILE A 185 23.62 10.23 -22.03
C ILE A 185 24.15 9.28 -23.10
N LYS A 186 25.39 8.82 -22.92
CA LYS A 186 26.08 7.92 -23.85
C LYS A 186 25.68 6.50 -23.61
N ASP A 187 25.90 6.05 -22.39
CA ASP A 187 25.54 4.76 -21.90
C ASP A 187 24.89 4.86 -20.52
N ILE A 188 24.16 3.81 -20.20
CA ILE A 188 23.57 3.59 -18.90
C ILE A 188 23.73 2.13 -18.53
N ILE A 189 23.99 1.90 -17.26
CA ILE A 189 24.25 0.60 -16.67
C ILE A 189 23.30 0.46 -15.49
N PHE A 190 22.59 -0.66 -15.48
CA PHE A 190 21.66 -1.01 -14.43
C PHE A 190 22.16 -2.26 -13.73
N ASP A 191 22.44 -2.14 -12.43
CA ASP A 191 22.63 -3.29 -11.57
C ASP A 191 21.29 -3.65 -10.94
N TYR A 192 20.99 -4.94 -10.99
CA TYR A 192 19.79 -5.56 -10.48
C TYR A 192 20.14 -6.65 -9.48
N VAL A 193 19.11 -7.08 -8.74
CA VAL A 193 19.10 -8.34 -8.02
C VAL A 193 17.89 -9.15 -8.49
N ASP A 194 18.08 -10.42 -8.82
CA ASP A 194 16.99 -11.32 -9.17
C ASP A 194 16.18 -11.76 -7.92
N LYS A 195 15.11 -12.52 -8.13
CA LYS A 195 14.23 -12.99 -7.06
C LYS A 195 14.91 -13.98 -6.09
N ASP A 196 16.03 -14.58 -6.50
CA ASP A 196 16.83 -15.48 -5.67
C ASP A 196 17.98 -14.76 -4.96
N GLY A 197 18.15 -13.45 -5.18
CA GLY A 197 19.18 -12.63 -4.56
C GLY A 197 20.49 -12.54 -5.36
N HIS A 198 20.54 -13.04 -6.60
CA HIS A 198 21.76 -12.97 -7.40
C HIS A 198 21.89 -11.61 -8.12
N PRO A 199 23.08 -10.99 -8.08
CA PRO A 199 23.32 -9.73 -8.78
C PRO A 199 23.43 -9.94 -10.30
N LYS A 200 22.88 -9.01 -11.07
CA LYS A 200 22.99 -8.95 -12.54
C LYS A 200 23.26 -7.51 -12.97
N SER A 201 24.04 -7.31 -14.04
CA SER A 201 24.39 -5.99 -14.55
C SER A 201 24.18 -5.95 -16.06
N GLU A 202 23.45 -4.95 -16.53
CA GLU A 202 23.12 -4.76 -17.95
C GLU A 202 23.62 -3.40 -18.43
N THR A 203 24.23 -3.34 -19.61
CA THR A 203 24.87 -2.13 -20.16
C THR A 203 24.26 -1.78 -21.51
N HIS A 204 23.80 -0.52 -21.65
CA HIS A 204 23.14 -0.03 -22.84
C HIS A 204 23.82 1.22 -23.37
N GLY A 205 24.28 1.16 -24.63
CA GLY A 205 25.09 2.20 -25.26
C GLY A 205 26.51 1.71 -25.59
N PRO A 206 27.43 2.61 -25.95
CA PRO A 206 28.78 2.22 -26.35
C PRO A 206 29.61 1.81 -25.12
N THR A 207 30.14 0.58 -25.10
CA THR A 207 30.98 0.05 -24.00
C THR A 207 32.39 0.63 -23.95
N SER A 208 32.79 1.41 -24.96
CA SER A 208 34.07 2.12 -25.02
C SER A 208 33.89 3.47 -25.74
N GLY A 209 34.54 4.52 -25.27
CA GLY A 209 34.40 5.86 -25.88
C GLY A 209 34.68 7.03 -24.93
N GLN A 210 34.76 8.23 -25.50
CA GLN A 210 34.86 9.51 -24.77
C GLN A 210 33.52 9.85 -24.09
N GLY A 211 33.60 10.45 -22.90
CA GLY A 211 32.47 10.85 -22.06
C GLY A 211 32.95 10.97 -20.61
N TYR A 212 32.26 11.75 -19.80
CA TYR A 212 32.52 11.84 -18.37
C TYR A 212 31.59 10.88 -17.62
N VAL A 213 32.13 10.27 -16.55
CA VAL A 213 31.41 9.34 -15.69
C VAL A 213 30.40 10.13 -14.86
N LEU A 214 29.16 9.65 -14.84
CA LEU A 214 28.10 10.19 -14.00
C LEU A 214 28.24 9.62 -12.59
N GLU A 215 27.88 10.43 -11.59
CA GLU A 215 27.84 9.95 -10.21
C GLU A 215 26.83 8.78 -10.10
N PRO A 216 27.22 7.62 -9.58
CA PRO A 216 26.32 6.49 -9.44
C PRO A 216 25.18 6.79 -8.47
N PHE A 217 23.98 6.31 -8.78
CA PHE A 217 22.86 6.30 -7.87
C PHE A 217 22.66 4.90 -7.27
N GLU A 218 22.98 4.75 -6.00
CA GLU A 218 22.84 3.49 -5.26
C GLU A 218 21.49 3.42 -4.53
N ILE A 219 20.85 2.26 -4.63
CA ILE A 219 19.51 1.99 -4.08
C ILE A 219 19.62 0.80 -3.12
N ASN A 220 19.34 1.04 -1.84
CA ASN A 220 19.47 0.02 -0.80
C ASN A 220 18.19 -0.82 -0.68
N HIS A 221 18.03 -1.80 -1.58
CA HIS A 221 16.87 -2.69 -1.57
C HIS A 221 16.70 -3.47 -0.25
N LEU A 222 17.79 -3.72 0.49
CA LEU A 222 17.77 -4.41 1.79
C LEU A 222 17.09 -3.56 2.88
N GLU A 223 17.21 -2.23 2.79
CA GLU A 223 16.52 -1.27 3.66
C GLU A 223 15.11 -0.95 3.16
N LYS A 224 14.58 -1.70 2.18
CA LYS A 224 13.28 -1.43 1.54
C LYS A 224 13.25 -0.09 0.81
N GLU A 225 14.38 0.29 0.19
CA GLU A 225 14.43 1.38 -0.77
C GLU A 225 13.98 0.86 -2.16
N TYR A 226 12.99 1.53 -2.75
CA TYR A 226 12.36 1.15 -4.01
C TYR A 226 12.46 2.29 -5.02
N LEU A 227 12.90 2.01 -6.24
CA LEU A 227 12.84 2.96 -7.34
C LEU A 227 11.38 3.13 -7.79
N MET A 228 10.85 4.36 -7.70
CA MET A 228 9.44 4.63 -7.95
C MET A 228 9.20 5.31 -9.28
N SER A 229 10.04 6.29 -9.62
CA SER A 229 9.87 7.07 -10.84
C SER A 229 11.17 7.68 -11.33
N ILE A 230 11.14 8.11 -12.58
CA ILE A 230 12.24 8.77 -13.28
C ILE A 230 11.66 10.00 -13.95
N ASP A 231 12.25 11.16 -13.71
CA ASP A 231 12.06 12.33 -14.56
C ASP A 231 13.21 12.38 -15.56
N GLY A 232 12.92 12.67 -16.82
CA GLY A 232 13.92 12.72 -17.86
C GLY A 232 13.68 13.84 -18.85
N TYR A 233 14.71 14.12 -19.63
CA TYR A 233 14.72 15.15 -20.66
C TYR A 233 15.38 14.57 -21.90
N TYR A 234 14.77 14.76 -23.07
CA TYR A 234 15.35 14.35 -24.34
C TYR A 234 15.26 15.47 -25.37
N ASP A 235 16.21 15.50 -26.29
CA ASP A 235 16.15 16.40 -27.45
C ASP A 235 15.13 15.84 -28.47
N ASP A 236 14.13 16.64 -28.84
CA ASP A 236 13.07 16.21 -29.76
C ASP A 236 13.60 15.92 -31.18
N ALA A 237 14.62 16.66 -31.61
CA ALA A 237 15.15 16.55 -32.98
C ALA A 237 15.96 15.26 -33.19
N SER A 238 16.85 14.93 -32.26
CA SER A 238 17.67 13.72 -32.33
C SER A 238 17.05 12.51 -31.60
N GLY A 239 16.11 12.76 -30.69
CA GLY A 239 15.54 11.76 -29.80
C GLY A 239 16.51 11.24 -28.76
N VAL A 240 17.62 11.94 -28.46
CA VAL A 240 18.63 11.49 -27.49
C VAL A 240 18.21 11.90 -26.07
N ILE A 241 18.29 10.98 -25.12
CA ILE A 241 18.12 11.30 -23.70
C ILE A 241 19.30 12.15 -23.24
N GLN A 242 18.99 13.34 -22.76
CA GLN A 242 19.96 14.33 -22.31
C GLN A 242 20.22 14.25 -20.81
N ALA A 243 19.15 14.10 -20.01
CA ALA A 243 19.27 13.99 -18.56
C ALA A 243 18.21 13.10 -17.92
N LEU A 244 18.54 12.53 -16.76
CA LEU A 244 17.67 11.67 -15.95
C LEU A 244 17.81 11.99 -14.46
N GLN A 245 16.69 11.96 -13.73
CA GLN A 245 16.65 12.06 -12.28
C GLN A 245 15.79 10.93 -11.72
N PHE A 246 16.36 10.15 -10.81
CA PHE A 246 15.75 8.96 -10.24
C PHE A 246 15.16 9.28 -8.86
N LYS A 247 13.98 8.76 -8.58
CA LYS A 247 13.26 8.99 -7.31
C LYS A 247 12.91 7.66 -6.66
N THR A 248 13.36 7.49 -5.43
CA THR A 248 12.98 6.36 -4.56
C THR A 248 11.98 6.83 -3.51
N ASN A 249 11.47 5.89 -2.73
CA ASN A 249 10.70 6.19 -1.52
C ASN A 249 11.55 6.83 -0.39
N MET A 250 12.87 6.89 -0.54
CA MET A 250 13.77 7.45 0.49
C MET A 250 14.47 8.73 0.04
N LYS A 251 14.83 8.86 -1.24
CA LYS A 251 15.64 9.97 -1.74
C LYS A 251 15.42 10.23 -3.23
N THR A 252 15.90 11.38 -3.68
CA THR A 252 15.98 11.75 -5.09
C THR A 252 17.45 11.85 -5.48
N SER A 253 17.82 11.31 -6.64
CA SER A 253 19.18 11.44 -7.16
C SER A 253 19.48 12.90 -7.56
N GLU A 254 20.77 13.22 -7.65
CA GLU A 254 21.19 14.35 -8.48
C GLU A 254 20.76 14.14 -9.93
N LEU A 255 20.63 15.23 -10.68
CA LEU A 255 20.34 15.16 -12.10
C LEU A 255 21.57 14.56 -12.83
N MET A 256 21.39 13.42 -13.46
CA MET A 256 22.40 12.78 -14.30
C MET A 256 22.36 13.38 -15.70
N GLY A 257 23.49 13.90 -16.18
CA GLY A 257 23.59 14.55 -17.49
C GLY A 257 23.24 16.04 -17.44
N TYR A 258 23.02 16.63 -18.60
CA TYR A 258 22.63 18.03 -18.78
C TYR A 258 21.66 18.09 -19.96
N TYR A 259 20.69 19.00 -19.89
CA TYR A 259 19.68 19.19 -20.93
C TYR A 259 19.64 20.65 -21.37
N ASP A 260 19.27 20.85 -22.63
CA ASP A 260 19.09 22.17 -23.22
C ASP A 260 17.71 22.74 -22.85
N ASP A 261 17.55 24.08 -22.90
CA ASP A 261 16.30 24.75 -22.49
C ASP A 261 15.07 24.33 -23.32
N ASP A 262 15.27 23.80 -24.53
CA ASP A 262 14.23 23.29 -25.42
C ASP A 262 13.97 21.77 -25.30
N ALA A 263 14.64 21.09 -24.36
CA ALA A 263 14.48 19.66 -24.16
C ALA A 263 13.06 19.27 -23.70
N VAL A 264 12.56 18.16 -24.24
CA VAL A 264 11.24 17.64 -23.88
C VAL A 264 11.33 16.84 -22.60
N LYS A 265 10.61 17.30 -21.57
CA LYS A 265 10.48 16.59 -20.29
C LYS A 265 9.53 15.40 -20.40
N PHE A 266 9.89 14.30 -19.75
CA PHE A 266 9.04 13.14 -19.55
C PHE A 266 9.17 12.59 -18.13
N THR A 267 8.18 11.77 -17.74
CA THR A 267 8.21 11.00 -16.49
C THR A 267 7.88 9.55 -16.78
N ILE A 268 8.65 8.64 -16.19
CA ILE A 268 8.37 7.20 -16.15
C ILE A 268 8.03 6.86 -14.70
N GLY A 269 6.83 6.36 -14.45
CA GLY A 269 6.37 6.04 -13.11
C GLY A 269 4.96 5.48 -13.18
N CYS A 270 4.61 4.64 -12.20
CA CYS A 270 3.28 4.08 -12.10
C CYS A 270 2.87 4.08 -10.63
N THR A 271 1.79 4.82 -10.30
CA THR A 271 1.30 4.92 -8.93
C THR A 271 1.05 3.54 -8.35
N GLY A 272 1.61 3.31 -7.16
CA GLY A 272 1.48 2.03 -6.45
C GLY A 272 2.44 0.93 -6.88
N ASN A 273 3.38 1.22 -7.79
CA ASN A 273 4.36 0.26 -8.29
C ASN A 273 5.80 0.76 -8.15
N LYS A 274 6.73 -0.19 -8.00
CA LYS A 274 8.18 0.02 -8.13
C LYS A 274 8.64 -0.37 -9.51
N ILE A 275 9.72 0.25 -9.97
CA ILE A 275 10.43 -0.10 -11.19
C ILE A 275 11.38 -1.27 -10.88
N ILE A 276 11.36 -2.30 -11.72
CA ILE A 276 12.18 -3.51 -11.57
C ILE A 276 13.01 -3.85 -12.79
N GLY A 277 12.82 -3.17 -13.91
CA GLY A 277 13.57 -3.47 -15.13
C GLY A 277 13.40 -2.37 -16.16
N PHE A 278 14.27 -2.36 -17.16
CA PHE A 278 14.29 -1.33 -18.19
C PHE A 278 14.29 -1.93 -19.60
N HIS A 279 13.82 -1.14 -20.56
CA HIS A 279 13.92 -1.42 -21.99
C HIS A 279 14.05 -0.09 -22.74
N GLY A 280 14.45 -0.13 -24.02
CA GLY A 280 14.57 1.09 -24.80
C GLY A 280 15.37 0.93 -26.08
N HIS A 281 15.96 2.03 -26.53
CA HIS A 281 16.84 2.05 -27.69
C HIS A 281 18.16 2.74 -27.37
N ALA A 282 19.27 2.13 -27.78
CA ALA A 282 20.61 2.67 -27.56
C ALA A 282 21.52 2.38 -28.77
N GLY A 283 22.49 3.26 -28.98
CA GLY A 283 23.50 3.11 -30.03
C GLY A 283 24.74 3.91 -29.69
N LYS A 284 24.93 5.05 -30.36
CA LYS A 284 26.00 6.01 -29.99
C LYS A 284 25.71 6.77 -28.71
N ASN A 285 24.42 6.90 -28.39
CA ASN A 285 23.84 7.52 -27.20
C ASN A 285 22.65 6.65 -26.74
N LEU A 286 22.10 6.96 -25.58
CA LEU A 286 20.80 6.47 -25.12
C LEU A 286 19.70 7.28 -25.79
N TYR A 287 18.80 6.64 -26.54
CA TYR A 287 17.73 7.32 -27.27
C TYR A 287 16.40 7.21 -26.55
N SER A 288 16.10 6.06 -25.95
CA SER A 288 14.87 5.93 -25.19
C SER A 288 15.01 5.02 -23.99
N LEU A 289 14.12 5.25 -23.04
CA LEU A 289 14.01 4.50 -21.79
C LEU A 289 12.53 4.24 -21.51
N GLY A 290 12.20 2.98 -21.26
CA GLY A 290 10.94 2.48 -20.73
C GLY A 290 11.22 1.61 -19.51
N ALA A 291 10.17 1.24 -18.78
CA ALA A 291 10.33 0.50 -17.53
C ALA A 291 9.29 -0.61 -17.36
N TYR A 292 9.71 -1.64 -16.63
CA TYR A 292 8.87 -2.68 -16.06
C TYR A 292 8.55 -2.36 -14.61
N PHE A 293 7.32 -2.65 -14.21
CA PHE A 293 6.75 -2.30 -12.92
C PHE A 293 6.18 -3.53 -12.23
N THR A 294 6.32 -3.56 -10.91
CA THR A 294 5.58 -4.47 -10.03
C THR A 294 5.06 -3.73 -8.81
N THR A 295 4.14 -4.36 -8.09
CA THR A 295 3.45 -3.79 -6.91
C THR A 295 4.41 -3.33 -5.82
N LEU A 296 4.19 -2.14 -5.27
CA LEU A 296 4.84 -1.71 -4.02
C LEU A 296 4.29 -2.47 -2.82
N PRO A 297 5.14 -2.85 -1.86
CA PRO A 297 4.67 -3.54 -0.67
C PRO A 297 3.91 -2.58 0.25
N LEU A 298 2.66 -2.93 0.55
CA LEU A 298 1.91 -2.33 1.64
C LEU A 298 2.24 -3.08 2.95
N THR A 299 2.86 -2.36 3.89
CA THR A 299 3.34 -2.93 5.16
C THR A 299 2.32 -2.70 6.26
N LYS A 300 1.90 -3.76 6.95
CA LYS A 300 1.08 -3.68 8.17
C LYS A 300 2.01 -3.80 9.38
N LEU A 301 2.04 -2.80 10.24
CA LEU A 301 2.69 -2.89 11.55
C LEU A 301 1.62 -3.14 12.60
N GLU A 302 1.75 -4.27 13.30
CA GLU A 302 0.85 -4.68 14.37
C GLU A 302 1.15 -3.90 15.66
N TYR A 303 0.14 -3.73 16.52
CA TYR A 303 0.37 -3.35 17.91
C TYR A 303 0.88 -4.56 18.69
N GLU A 304 1.63 -4.34 19.77
CA GLU A 304 2.07 -5.43 20.65
C GLU A 304 0.88 -6.07 21.38
N ASP A 305 0.31 -7.11 20.77
CA ASP A 305 -0.78 -7.91 21.33
C ASP A 305 -0.22 -8.96 22.30
N SER A 306 0.38 -8.49 23.40
CA SER A 306 1.01 -9.32 24.43
C SER A 306 0.06 -10.31 25.15
N PHE A 307 -1.23 -10.37 24.77
CA PHE A 307 -2.25 -11.16 25.45
C PHE A 307 -3.01 -12.15 24.55
N ARG A 308 -2.75 -12.21 23.24
CA ARG A 308 -3.49 -13.10 22.32
C ARG A 308 -3.39 -14.58 22.67
N GLU A 309 -2.24 -15.03 23.21
CA GLU A 309 -2.04 -16.44 23.60
C GLU A 309 -2.58 -16.82 24.99
N LYS A 310 -2.95 -15.86 25.85
CA LYS A 310 -3.32 -16.13 27.25
C LYS A 310 -4.73 -15.71 27.65
N LEU A 311 -5.51 -15.13 26.73
CA LEU A 311 -6.87 -14.72 27.03
C LEU A 311 -7.87 -15.89 26.88
N PRO A 312 -8.87 -16.02 27.76
CA PRO A 312 -10.02 -16.87 27.49
C PRO A 312 -10.63 -16.47 26.15
N LYS A 313 -11.28 -17.42 25.48
CA LYS A 313 -11.90 -17.25 24.14
C LYS A 313 -12.96 -16.14 24.02
N ASN A 314 -13.15 -15.31 25.05
CA ASN A 314 -14.07 -14.17 25.12
C ASN A 314 -13.37 -12.90 25.66
N GLY A 315 -12.85 -12.04 24.77
CA GLY A 315 -12.97 -10.58 24.91
C GLY A 315 -12.12 -9.81 25.94
N GLY A 316 -10.86 -10.18 26.19
CA GLY A 316 -10.04 -9.48 27.20
C GLY A 316 -9.39 -8.14 26.79
N SER A 317 -9.21 -7.86 25.49
CA SER A 317 -8.39 -6.73 24.99
C SER A 317 -9.16 -5.72 24.10
N GLY A 318 -10.49 -5.69 24.20
CA GLY A 318 -11.36 -4.89 23.33
C GLY A 318 -11.69 -5.56 21.99
N ASN A 319 -12.62 -4.97 21.24
CA ASN A 319 -13.02 -5.38 19.89
C ASN A 319 -12.00 -4.89 18.87
N LEU A 320 -11.63 -5.78 17.94
CA LEU A 320 -10.82 -5.41 16.78
C LEU A 320 -11.58 -4.45 15.88
N TRP A 321 -10.86 -3.45 15.40
CA TRP A 321 -11.26 -2.60 14.30
C TRP A 321 -10.08 -2.46 13.34
N ASP A 322 -10.39 -2.36 12.06
CA ASP A 322 -9.39 -2.25 11.01
C ASP A 322 -10.01 -1.45 9.87
N ASP A 323 -9.53 -0.22 9.69
CA ASP A 323 -10.07 0.69 8.68
C ASP A 323 -9.60 0.33 7.27
N GLY A 324 -8.65 -0.60 7.15
CA GLY A 324 -7.93 -0.83 5.92
C GLY A 324 -6.94 0.30 5.61
N SER A 325 -6.66 0.51 4.33
CA SER A 325 -5.73 1.54 3.87
C SER A 325 -6.34 2.42 2.79
N PHE A 326 -5.89 3.67 2.77
CA PHE A 326 -6.38 4.75 1.93
C PHE A 326 -5.23 5.41 1.15
N GLN A 327 -5.49 6.49 0.42
CA GLN A 327 -4.41 7.23 -0.26
C GLN A 327 -3.60 8.10 0.72
N GLY A 328 -4.17 8.39 1.90
CA GLY A 328 -3.48 9.08 2.98
C GLY A 328 -4.44 9.53 4.07
N VAL A 329 -3.88 10.12 5.12
CA VAL A 329 -4.62 10.73 6.22
C VAL A 329 -4.67 12.23 5.99
N ARG A 330 -5.86 12.83 6.08
CA ARG A 330 -6.06 14.30 5.99
C ARG A 330 -6.15 14.94 7.37
N LYS A 331 -6.72 14.22 8.34
CA LYS A 331 -6.90 14.73 9.71
C LYS A 331 -6.98 13.60 10.72
N VAL A 332 -6.47 13.86 11.91
CA VAL A 332 -6.65 13.03 13.10
C VAL A 332 -7.43 13.80 14.16
N HIS A 333 -8.40 13.14 14.79
CA HIS A 333 -9.10 13.59 15.98
C HIS A 333 -8.86 12.61 17.13
N ILE A 334 -8.46 13.10 18.29
CA ILE A 334 -8.21 12.29 19.49
C ILE A 334 -9.05 12.83 20.64
N TYR A 335 -9.86 11.96 21.24
CA TYR A 335 -10.56 12.24 22.49
C TYR A 335 -9.89 11.49 23.62
N TYR A 336 -9.50 12.21 24.66
CA TYR A 336 -8.75 11.65 25.78
C TYR A 336 -9.15 12.31 27.10
N ASP A 337 -8.85 11.67 28.22
CA ASP A 337 -9.00 12.25 29.54
C ASP A 337 -7.70 12.13 30.35
N GLY A 338 -7.76 12.36 31.66
CA GLY A 338 -6.61 12.21 32.55
C GLY A 338 -6.08 10.77 32.67
N TYR A 339 -6.77 9.77 32.13
CA TYR A 339 -6.41 8.36 32.27
C TYR A 339 -5.92 7.75 30.96
N SER A 340 -6.65 7.92 29.85
CA SER A 340 -6.33 7.27 28.58
C SER A 340 -6.91 7.98 27.35
N VAL A 341 -6.44 7.56 26.17
CA VAL A 341 -7.10 7.83 24.90
C VAL A 341 -8.40 7.02 24.85
N ARG A 342 -9.52 7.71 24.71
CA ARG A 342 -10.87 7.15 24.73
C ARG A 342 -11.36 6.82 23.35
N CYS A 343 -11.15 7.75 22.41
CA CYS A 343 -11.62 7.62 21.04
C CYS A 343 -10.60 8.22 20.08
N VAL A 344 -10.45 7.57 18.92
CA VAL A 344 -9.69 8.08 17.78
C VAL A 344 -10.62 8.16 16.58
N ARG A 345 -10.48 9.22 15.81
CA ARG A 345 -11.09 9.33 14.49
C ARG A 345 -10.05 9.77 13.48
N PHE A 346 -10.12 9.17 12.31
CA PHE A 346 -9.26 9.46 11.18
C PHE A 346 -10.13 9.87 10.00
N ASP A 347 -9.78 11.01 9.39
CA ASP A 347 -10.35 11.42 8.12
C ASP A 347 -9.32 11.07 7.04
N TYR A 348 -9.66 10.05 6.23
CA TYR A 348 -8.82 9.53 5.16
C TYR A 348 -9.16 10.17 3.81
N ASP A 349 -8.17 10.20 2.91
CA ASP A 349 -8.37 10.50 1.50
C ASP A 349 -8.68 9.23 0.71
N ASN A 350 -9.83 9.23 0.04
CA ASN A 350 -10.26 8.19 -0.89
C ASN A 350 -10.60 8.81 -2.24
N ASP A 351 -9.59 8.96 -3.10
CA ASP A 351 -9.68 9.54 -4.44
C ASP A 351 -10.22 10.98 -4.40
N GLY A 352 -9.67 11.78 -3.49
CA GLY A 352 -10.07 13.16 -3.26
C GLY A 352 -11.32 13.33 -2.39
N LYS A 353 -12.05 12.26 -2.06
CA LYS A 353 -13.16 12.28 -1.10
C LYS A 353 -12.67 12.01 0.30
N VAL A 354 -13.32 12.62 1.29
CA VAL A 354 -13.02 12.39 2.70
C VAL A 354 -13.88 11.25 3.24
N GLU A 355 -13.24 10.25 3.82
CA GLU A 355 -13.90 9.18 4.55
C GLU A 355 -13.46 9.16 6.01
N SER A 356 -14.42 9.26 6.93
CA SER A 356 -14.15 9.24 8.37
C SER A 356 -14.35 7.84 8.94
N ARG A 357 -13.42 7.40 9.79
CA ARG A 357 -13.56 6.20 10.63
C ARG A 357 -13.28 6.56 12.08
N GLU A 358 -14.08 6.01 12.99
CA GLU A 358 -14.08 6.41 14.40
C GLU A 358 -14.21 5.19 15.31
N HIS A 359 -13.34 5.13 16.32
CA HIS A 359 -13.21 3.97 17.20
C HIS A 359 -13.14 4.40 18.66
N GLY A 360 -13.77 3.62 19.53
CA GLY A 360 -13.92 3.94 20.95
C GLY A 360 -15.06 4.93 21.24
N PRO A 361 -15.46 5.09 22.51
CA PRO A 361 -16.62 5.89 22.89
C PRO A 361 -16.30 7.39 23.01
N LYS A 362 -17.16 8.23 22.45
CA LYS A 362 -17.30 9.64 22.84
C LYS A 362 -18.16 9.73 24.10
N ILE A 363 -17.59 9.47 25.28
CA ILE A 363 -18.35 9.61 26.54
C ILE A 363 -18.69 11.09 26.79
N VAL A 364 -19.92 11.34 27.26
CA VAL A 364 -20.56 12.66 27.40
C VAL A 364 -20.01 13.51 28.56
N ALA A 365 -19.00 13.06 29.32
CA ALA A 365 -18.45 13.82 30.45
C ALA A 365 -16.92 14.00 30.35
N ALA A 366 -16.48 15.26 30.31
CA ALA A 366 -15.13 15.75 30.57
C ALA A 366 -13.96 15.11 29.80
N VAL A 367 -14.13 14.75 28.52
CA VAL A 367 -13.01 14.44 27.62
C VAL A 367 -12.45 15.70 26.98
N GLN A 368 -11.13 15.75 26.82
CA GLN A 368 -10.43 16.73 25.98
C GLN A 368 -10.43 16.24 24.54
N GLU A 369 -10.52 17.18 23.60
CA GLU A 369 -10.44 16.93 22.17
C GLU A 369 -9.18 17.58 21.60
N GLY A 370 -8.46 16.83 20.79
CA GLY A 370 -7.32 17.29 20.03
C GLY A 370 -7.49 16.98 18.56
N GLU A 371 -7.12 17.92 17.70
CA GLU A 371 -7.13 17.73 16.24
C GLU A 371 -5.74 17.96 15.66
N PHE A 372 -5.42 17.24 14.60
CA PHE A 372 -4.21 17.43 13.82
C PHE A 372 -4.53 17.36 12.33
N VAL A 373 -4.57 18.53 11.67
CA VAL A 373 -4.90 18.70 10.25
C VAL A 373 -3.63 18.73 9.41
N LEU A 374 -3.61 17.95 8.34
CA LEU A 374 -2.48 17.82 7.42
C LEU A 374 -2.71 18.61 6.14
N ASP A 375 -1.65 19.21 5.59
CA ASP A 375 -1.64 19.77 4.24
C ASP A 375 -1.53 18.66 3.18
N TYR A 376 -2.49 17.73 3.16
CA TYR A 376 -2.52 16.62 2.20
C TYR A 376 -2.86 17.15 0.79
N PRO A 377 -2.14 16.71 -0.28
CA PRO A 377 -1.16 15.62 -0.32
C PRO A 377 0.30 16.03 -0.08
N ASN A 378 0.58 17.31 0.19
CA ASN A 378 1.95 17.82 0.34
C ASN A 378 2.61 17.43 1.68
N GLU A 379 1.80 17.08 2.67
CA GLU A 379 2.22 16.66 4.00
C GLU A 379 1.46 15.40 4.42
N VAL A 380 2.21 14.40 4.88
CA VAL A 380 1.67 13.10 5.31
C VAL A 380 2.26 12.68 6.64
N ILE A 381 1.54 11.83 7.38
CA ILE A 381 2.05 11.24 8.62
C ILE A 381 3.11 10.19 8.28
N THR A 382 4.28 10.29 8.90
CA THR A 382 5.39 9.34 8.70
C THR A 382 5.60 8.44 9.92
N SER A 383 5.24 8.91 11.12
CA SER A 383 5.27 8.08 12.33
C SER A 383 4.27 8.53 13.39
N VAL A 384 3.95 7.58 14.28
CA VAL A 384 3.22 7.82 15.52
C VAL A 384 4.07 7.34 16.68
N GLU A 385 4.28 8.20 17.66
CA GLU A 385 4.85 7.84 18.95
C GLU A 385 3.72 7.78 19.97
N GLY A 386 3.72 6.74 20.81
CA GLY A 386 2.68 6.56 21.80
C GLY A 386 3.22 6.04 23.11
N ILE A 387 2.45 6.28 24.17
CA ILE A 387 2.67 5.70 25.48
C ILE A 387 1.46 4.85 25.80
N ALA A 388 1.70 3.59 26.13
CA ALA A 388 0.70 2.68 26.68
C ALA A 388 0.99 2.40 28.15
N THR A 389 -0.02 1.97 28.90
CA THR A 389 0.19 1.37 30.22
C THR A 389 -0.17 -0.11 30.20
N VAL A 390 0.65 -0.93 30.84
CA VAL A 390 0.45 -2.37 30.95
C VAL A 390 0.13 -2.70 32.40
N VAL A 391 -1.15 -2.94 32.70
CA VAL A 391 -1.58 -3.23 34.08
C VAL A 391 -1.69 -4.74 34.28
N ASN A 392 -0.76 -5.32 35.03
CA ASN A 392 -0.82 -6.72 35.49
C ASN A 392 -1.23 -6.73 36.97
N THR A 393 -2.52 -6.89 37.26
CA THR A 393 -3.00 -6.99 38.66
C THR A 393 -3.83 -8.24 38.88
N ALA A 394 -3.69 -8.85 40.06
CA ALA A 394 -4.46 -10.02 40.48
C ALA A 394 -5.98 -9.76 40.61
N LEU A 395 -6.44 -8.51 40.51
CA LEU A 395 -7.87 -8.17 40.41
C LEU A 395 -8.39 -8.21 38.97
N SER A 396 -7.53 -8.39 37.97
CA SER A 396 -7.87 -8.41 36.54
C SER A 396 -8.27 -9.80 36.04
N PHE A 397 -9.08 -10.54 36.79
CA PHE A 397 -9.54 -11.90 36.45
C PHE A 397 -10.32 -12.02 35.11
N SER A 398 -10.39 -10.97 34.28
CA SER A 398 -11.02 -10.99 32.94
C SER A 398 -10.32 -10.18 31.84
N THR A 399 -9.36 -9.30 32.13
CA THR A 399 -8.84 -8.36 31.12
C THR A 399 -7.37 -7.98 31.37
N GLY A 400 -6.44 -8.57 30.62
CA GLY A 400 -5.09 -8.00 30.48
C GLY A 400 -5.21 -6.68 29.73
N ASN A 401 -5.13 -5.54 30.44
CA ASN A 401 -5.49 -4.23 29.89
C ASN A 401 -4.24 -3.43 29.54
N VAL A 402 -3.81 -3.53 28.28
CA VAL A 402 -3.03 -2.45 27.64
C VAL A 402 -3.99 -1.30 27.39
N MET A 403 -3.64 -0.07 27.78
CA MET A 403 -4.41 1.12 27.43
C MET A 403 -3.48 2.16 26.81
N ILE A 404 -3.86 2.69 25.65
CA ILE A 404 -3.13 3.80 25.03
C ILE A 404 -3.41 5.04 25.86
N LYS A 405 -2.33 5.63 26.38
CA LYS A 405 -2.38 6.81 27.24
C LYS A 405 -2.14 8.10 26.47
N SER A 406 -1.25 8.08 25.50
CA SER A 406 -0.99 9.25 24.67
C SER A 406 -0.52 8.89 23.27
N LEU A 407 -0.73 9.82 22.34
CA LEU A 407 -0.31 9.73 20.94
C LEU A 407 0.27 11.07 20.47
N THR A 408 1.35 11.00 19.71
CA THR A 408 2.03 12.12 19.06
C THR A 408 2.34 11.74 17.62
N PHE A 409 1.96 12.61 16.67
CA PHE A 409 2.09 12.35 15.23
C PHE A 409 3.23 13.19 14.64
N LYS A 410 4.04 12.58 13.76
CA LYS A 410 5.10 13.27 13.01
C LYS A 410 4.84 13.16 11.52
N THR A 411 5.28 14.18 10.77
CA THR A 411 4.96 14.34 9.35
C THR A 411 6.19 14.40 8.46
N SER A 412 5.98 14.27 7.14
CA SER A 412 7.02 14.41 6.11
C SER A 412 7.68 15.79 6.08
N LYS A 413 6.98 16.85 6.53
CA LYS A 413 7.52 18.22 6.63
C LYS A 413 8.25 18.49 7.96
N GLY A 414 8.54 17.46 8.76
CA GLY A 414 9.17 17.58 10.07
C GLY A 414 8.28 18.19 11.16
N ARG A 415 6.98 18.42 10.88
CA ARG A 415 6.02 18.92 11.87
C ARG A 415 5.61 17.81 12.83
N THR A 416 5.53 18.14 14.11
CA THR A 416 5.08 17.25 15.19
C THR A 416 3.79 17.80 15.81
N SER A 417 2.79 16.95 16.03
CA SER A 417 1.55 17.35 16.72
C SER A 417 1.80 17.63 18.21
N PRO A 418 0.87 18.29 18.92
CA PRO A 418 0.80 18.15 20.38
C PRO A 418 0.69 16.68 20.78
N THR A 419 1.16 16.34 21.98
CA THR A 419 0.88 15.05 22.60
C THR A 419 -0.55 15.04 23.11
N PHE A 420 -1.39 14.19 22.54
CA PHE A 420 -2.77 14.00 22.98
C PHE A 420 -2.81 12.90 24.02
N GLY A 421 -3.36 13.16 25.21
CA GLY A 421 -3.42 12.18 26.31
C GLY A 421 -2.54 12.52 27.52
N ASN A 422 -2.22 11.51 28.33
CA ASN A 422 -1.45 11.65 29.57
C ASN A 422 -0.15 10.83 29.53
N VAL A 423 0.99 11.48 29.73
CA VAL A 423 2.33 10.87 29.71
C VAL A 423 2.84 10.42 31.09
N PHE A 424 2.04 10.60 32.15
CA PHE A 424 2.43 10.29 33.54
C PHE A 424 1.73 9.04 34.07
N GLY A 425 2.35 8.33 35.01
CA GLY A 425 1.75 7.17 35.69
C GLY A 425 2.76 6.04 35.90
N ASN A 426 2.27 4.90 36.39
CA ASN A 426 3.07 3.70 36.59
C ASN A 426 2.91 2.74 35.39
N TYR A 427 3.90 1.86 35.18
CA TYR A 427 3.87 0.80 34.16
C TYR A 427 3.70 1.33 32.72
N LEU A 428 4.40 2.42 32.40
CA LEU A 428 4.37 3.01 31.07
C LEU A 428 5.31 2.26 30.13
N SER A 429 4.87 2.09 28.89
CA SER A 429 5.65 1.53 27.80
C SER A 429 5.50 2.42 26.59
N GLU A 430 6.62 2.88 26.05
CA GLU A 430 6.66 3.64 24.81
C GLU A 430 6.56 2.67 23.62
N PHE A 431 5.87 3.11 22.56
CA PHE A 431 5.85 2.42 21.28
C PHE A 431 5.96 3.43 20.15
N LYS A 432 6.46 2.96 19.01
CA LYS A 432 6.59 3.77 17.81
C LYS A 432 6.11 2.98 16.60
N LEU A 433 5.22 3.59 15.84
CA LEU A 433 4.78 3.11 14.54
C LEU A 433 5.51 3.92 13.49
N GLU A 434 6.51 3.31 12.83
CA GLU A 434 7.23 3.93 11.73
C GLU A 434 7.71 2.90 10.70
N SER A 435 7.84 3.34 9.46
CA SER A 435 8.50 2.61 8.40
C SER A 435 9.22 3.60 7.50
N GLN A 436 10.55 3.48 7.40
CA GLN A 436 11.38 4.45 6.69
C GLN A 436 10.94 4.57 5.22
N GLY A 437 10.89 5.81 4.72
CA GLY A 437 10.44 6.10 3.35
C GLY A 437 8.97 5.78 3.07
N CYS A 438 8.14 5.61 4.11
CA CYS A 438 6.72 5.33 3.96
C CYS A 438 5.86 6.37 4.69
N ALA A 439 4.65 6.57 4.16
CA ALA A 439 3.60 7.29 4.84
C ALA A 439 2.61 6.33 5.50
N ILE A 440 1.98 6.78 6.58
CA ILE A 440 0.86 6.09 7.19
C ILE A 440 -0.40 6.38 6.37
N VAL A 441 -1.02 5.31 5.88
CA VAL A 441 -2.18 5.33 4.99
C VAL A 441 -3.43 4.71 5.58
N GLY A 442 -3.35 4.16 6.80
CA GLY A 442 -4.46 3.47 7.44
C GLY A 442 -4.11 3.12 8.88
N PHE A 443 -5.13 2.93 9.71
CA PHE A 443 -4.98 2.52 11.10
C PHE A 443 -5.84 1.30 11.37
N HIS A 444 -5.37 0.49 12.32
CA HIS A 444 -6.13 -0.63 12.87
C HIS A 444 -5.83 -0.72 14.36
N GLY A 445 -6.62 -1.46 15.12
CA GLY A 445 -6.42 -1.53 16.56
C GLY A 445 -7.47 -2.28 17.31
N ARG A 446 -7.49 -2.08 18.63
CA ARG A 446 -8.54 -2.61 19.50
C ARG A 446 -9.11 -1.51 20.37
N SER A 447 -10.42 -1.54 20.55
CA SER A 447 -11.12 -0.59 21.43
C SER A 447 -12.19 -1.32 22.24
N SER A 448 -12.43 -0.87 23.46
CA SER A 448 -13.53 -1.36 24.30
C SER A 448 -14.52 -0.23 24.56
N TYR A 449 -15.54 -0.53 25.36
CA TYR A 449 -16.53 0.46 25.82
C TYR A 449 -15.92 1.62 26.63
N ASN A 450 -14.63 1.59 26.97
CA ASN A 450 -14.00 2.65 27.75
C ASN A 450 -12.68 3.18 27.19
N SER A 451 -11.93 2.47 26.34
CA SER A 451 -10.56 2.90 25.96
C SER A 451 -10.11 2.34 24.63
N ILE A 452 -9.09 2.97 24.05
CA ILE A 452 -8.26 2.37 23.01
C ILE A 452 -7.19 1.49 23.67
N HIS A 453 -7.12 0.24 23.24
CA HIS A 453 -6.23 -0.78 23.80
C HIS A 453 -5.01 -1.06 22.92
N GLY A 454 -5.14 -0.86 21.61
CA GLY A 454 -4.06 -1.07 20.65
C GLY A 454 -4.24 -0.19 19.43
N LEU A 455 -3.12 0.20 18.83
CA LEU A 455 -3.06 0.99 17.60
C LEU A 455 -1.89 0.46 16.78
N GLY A 456 -2.20 -0.06 15.60
CA GLY A 456 -1.26 -0.36 14.55
C GLY A 456 -1.54 0.52 13.33
N ALA A 457 -0.67 0.43 12.33
CA ALA A 457 -0.74 1.29 11.16
C ALA A 457 -0.37 0.53 9.88
N TYR A 458 -0.94 0.99 8.78
CA TYR A 458 -0.59 0.60 7.42
C TYR A 458 0.35 1.64 6.82
N PHE A 459 1.44 1.17 6.24
CA PHE A 459 2.50 1.98 5.63
C PHE A 459 2.57 1.72 4.13
N PHE A 460 2.67 2.80 3.37
CA PHE A 460 2.87 2.76 1.92
C PHE A 460 4.10 3.56 1.52
N PRO A 461 5.01 3.01 0.68
CA PRO A 461 6.17 3.74 0.18
C PRO A 461 5.74 5.00 -0.58
N MET A 462 6.32 6.15 -0.24
CA MET A 462 6.03 7.41 -0.92
C MET A 462 7.33 8.20 -1.13
N PRO A 463 7.49 8.88 -2.28
CA PRO A 463 8.67 9.70 -2.51
C PRO A 463 8.71 10.85 -1.48
N PRO A 464 9.90 11.32 -1.11
CA PRO A 464 10.04 12.51 -0.27
C PRO A 464 9.27 13.69 -0.88
N SER A 465 8.56 14.45 -0.05
CA SER A 465 7.92 15.69 -0.49
C SER A 465 9.01 16.64 -0.99
N HIS A 466 8.84 17.17 -2.20
CA HIS A 466 9.67 18.30 -2.65
C HIS A 466 9.38 19.46 -1.71
N ASP A 467 10.35 19.80 -0.86
CA ASP A 467 10.37 21.13 -0.26
C ASP A 467 10.26 22.11 -1.41
N GLY A 468 9.22 22.96 -1.37
CA GLY A 468 8.81 23.85 -2.45
C GLY A 468 9.83 24.93 -2.79
N LYS A 469 11.04 24.56 -3.20
CA LYS A 469 11.78 25.33 -4.17
C LYS A 469 11.10 25.10 -5.51
N ALA A 470 10.02 25.86 -5.74
CA ALA A 470 9.80 26.38 -7.06
C ALA A 470 11.18 26.87 -7.55
N LEU A 471 11.72 26.22 -8.57
CA LEU A 471 12.72 26.88 -9.38
C LEU A 471 12.03 28.15 -9.85
N GLU A 472 12.40 29.29 -9.24
CA GLU A 472 12.03 30.60 -9.74
C GLU A 472 12.42 30.56 -11.22
N GLU A 473 11.43 30.63 -12.10
CA GLU A 473 11.64 31.04 -13.46
C GLU A 473 12.35 32.39 -13.37
N GLN A 474 13.67 32.39 -13.53
CA GLN A 474 14.40 33.61 -13.83
C GLN A 474 13.96 34.04 -15.22
N GLY A 475 12.80 34.70 -15.27
CA GLY A 475 12.39 35.53 -16.38
C GLY A 475 13.43 36.64 -16.51
N GLY A 476 14.40 36.42 -17.40
CA GLY A 476 15.28 37.47 -17.88
C GLY A 476 14.44 38.55 -18.55
N ASP A 477 14.24 39.65 -17.83
CA ASP A 477 13.61 40.85 -18.37
C ASP A 477 14.63 41.54 -19.29
N GLY A 478 14.65 41.12 -20.55
CA GLY A 478 15.35 41.77 -21.63
C GLY A 478 14.36 42.54 -22.50
N GLY A 479 14.29 43.87 -22.40
CA GLY A 479 13.42 44.63 -23.30
C GLY A 479 13.24 46.13 -23.09
N LEU A 480 14.31 46.90 -23.32
CA LEU A 480 14.33 48.16 -24.09
C LEU A 480 13.16 49.17 -23.91
N GLY A 481 13.42 50.24 -23.18
CA GLY A 481 12.70 51.51 -23.27
C GLY A 481 13.59 52.62 -23.83
N GLY A 482 13.50 52.86 -25.14
CA GLY A 482 13.97 54.08 -25.79
C GLY A 482 12.81 54.70 -26.55
N VAL A 483 12.29 55.83 -26.07
CA VAL A 483 12.22 57.19 -26.66
C VAL A 483 11.67 58.11 -25.57
#